data_AF-A0A838VZQ6-F1
#
_entry.id   AF-A0A838VZQ6-F1
#
_cell.length_a   1.000
_cell.length_b   1.000
_cell.length_c   1.000
_cell.angle_alpha   90.00
_cell.angle_beta   90.00
_cell.angle_gamma   90.00
#
_symmetry.space_group_name_H-M   'P 1'
#
loop_
_entity.id
_entity.type
_entity.pdbx_description
1 polymer ?
#
loop_
_entity_poly.entity_id
_entity_poly.type
_entity_poly.pdbx_seq_one_letter_code
_entity_poly.pdbx_strand_id
1 'polypeptide(L)'
;EYRQNECIVRYSGEMDSLNTAMRDPTLFRIIEGSHPKLGNKYALWPTYDFAAPIEDSLDGVTHAFRTKEYELRNELYFAILSDLDLHKPKLIEFSRLEFEGIPVSKRKITPLIEKGIIQRWDDPRLPTLMGLKRRGIQPEAIRKFVLSLSITLSETKPSMEVLESFNRKILDPQSMRLFFVRDPVELHIDKLDLDFVEIKNHPTLEMGKRTVQVEKIIYISNDDALKLKVGESVRLMELCNIEIMNIDDVPDEKGATIRVIAAKNIGNKVSHSVQKIQWVSKKDSMDYKVLKPMPLYKGDTYNENNLEIDKGLSESLVSKLQIGTIIQFVRYGFCKIDDVSSAVFTHR
;
A
#
# COMPACT_ATOMS: atom_id res chain seq x y z
N GLU A 1 38.41 5.22 -35.89
CA GLU A 1 37.87 4.77 -34.59
C GLU A 1 37.62 6.01 -33.75
N TYR A 2 36.46 6.07 -33.08
CA TYR A 2 36.05 7.20 -32.25
C TYR A 2 35.69 6.71 -30.86
N ARG A 3 35.97 7.51 -29.83
CA ARG A 3 35.62 7.23 -28.43
C ARG A 3 34.22 7.72 -28.08
N GLN A 4 33.75 7.30 -26.91
CA GLN A 4 32.49 7.81 -26.35
C GLN A 4 32.47 9.35 -26.33
N ASN A 5 31.38 9.93 -26.85
CA ASN A 5 31.14 11.36 -27.01
C ASN A 5 32.00 12.09 -28.07
N GLU A 6 32.86 11.41 -28.84
CA GLU A 6 33.64 12.08 -29.91
C GLU A 6 32.82 12.31 -31.18
N CYS A 7 31.88 11.41 -31.50
CA CYS A 7 30.97 11.59 -32.62
C CYS A 7 29.60 10.95 -32.35
N ILE A 8 28.60 11.41 -33.10
CA ILE A 8 27.23 10.93 -33.07
C ILE A 8 26.66 10.90 -34.48
N VAL A 9 25.69 10.02 -34.72
CA VAL A 9 24.86 10.08 -35.95
C VAL A 9 23.61 10.88 -35.61
N ARG A 10 23.27 11.85 -36.45
CA ARG A 10 22.08 12.69 -36.30
C ARG A 10 21.13 12.45 -37.46
N TYR A 11 19.84 12.62 -37.19
CA TYR A 11 18.84 12.77 -38.22
C TYR A 11 19.09 14.10 -38.92
N SER A 12 19.00 14.13 -40.24
CA SER A 12 19.08 15.39 -40.99
C SER A 12 17.70 16.03 -40.95
N GLY A 13 17.45 16.84 -39.91
CA GLY A 13 16.18 17.52 -39.71
C GLY A 13 16.26 18.99 -40.10
N GLU A 14 15.54 19.82 -39.35
CA GLU A 14 15.46 21.27 -39.58
C GLU A 14 15.85 22.02 -38.31
N MET A 15 17.02 22.66 -38.34
CA MET A 15 17.57 23.38 -37.17
C MET A 15 16.70 24.58 -36.73
N ASP A 16 15.96 25.18 -37.66
CA ASP A 16 15.05 26.31 -37.39
C ASP A 16 13.61 25.87 -37.04
N SER A 17 13.34 24.56 -36.97
CA SER A 17 12.00 24.06 -36.67
C SER A 17 11.48 24.57 -35.32
N LEU A 18 10.20 24.93 -35.27
CA LEU A 18 9.51 25.25 -34.02
C LEU A 18 9.39 24.01 -33.11
N ASN A 19 9.35 22.82 -33.71
CA ASN A 19 9.44 21.56 -32.98
C ASN A 19 10.91 21.23 -32.70
N THR A 20 11.34 21.39 -31.44
CA THR A 20 12.73 21.16 -31.05
C THR A 20 13.17 19.70 -31.23
N ALA A 21 12.24 18.75 -31.30
CA ALA A 21 12.56 17.35 -31.58
C ALA A 21 13.07 17.13 -33.02
N MET A 22 12.80 18.05 -33.95
CA MET A 22 13.24 17.97 -35.34
C MET A 22 14.58 18.65 -35.62
N ARG A 23 15.20 19.30 -34.61
CA ARG A 23 16.47 20.03 -34.76
C ARG A 23 17.66 19.08 -34.73
N ASP A 24 17.85 18.36 -35.84
CA ASP A 24 18.88 17.34 -36.04
C ASP A 24 19.04 16.42 -34.80
N PRO A 25 18.00 15.70 -34.36
CA PRO A 25 18.08 14.85 -33.17
C PRO A 25 19.13 13.74 -33.34
N THR A 26 19.76 13.33 -32.23
CA THR A 26 20.73 12.23 -32.23
C THR A 26 20.03 10.89 -32.49
N LEU A 27 20.53 10.10 -33.44
CA LEU A 27 20.07 8.74 -33.75
C LEU A 27 20.95 7.67 -33.12
N PHE A 28 22.27 7.86 -33.11
CA PHE A 28 23.21 6.91 -32.51
C PHE A 28 24.27 7.60 -31.66
N ARG A 29 24.72 6.89 -30.61
CA ARG A 29 25.81 7.31 -29.72
C ARG A 29 26.81 6.19 -29.54
N ILE A 30 28.08 6.56 -29.38
CA ILE A 30 29.12 5.64 -28.92
C ILE A 30 29.03 5.53 -27.41
N ILE A 31 28.92 4.30 -26.88
CA ILE A 31 28.92 4.00 -25.45
C ILE A 31 29.96 2.91 -25.19
N GLU A 32 30.96 3.26 -24.39
CA GLU A 32 32.01 2.34 -23.95
C GLU A 32 31.55 1.64 -22.67
N GLY A 33 30.82 0.54 -22.84
CA GLY A 33 30.31 -0.25 -21.72
C GLY A 33 29.77 -1.59 -22.18
N SER A 34 29.75 -2.55 -21.25
CA SER A 34 29.20 -3.88 -21.52
C SER A 34 27.68 -3.85 -21.47
N HIS A 35 27.03 -4.32 -22.54
CA HIS A 35 25.58 -4.49 -22.58
C HIS A 35 25.18 -5.78 -21.85
N PRO A 36 24.18 -5.77 -20.95
CA PRO A 36 23.84 -6.91 -20.11
C PRO A 36 23.49 -8.20 -20.87
N LYS A 37 23.02 -8.10 -22.12
CA LYS A 37 22.71 -9.27 -22.98
C LYS A 37 23.74 -9.53 -24.09
N LEU A 38 24.45 -8.50 -24.53
CA LEU A 38 25.26 -8.54 -25.76
C LEU A 38 26.76 -8.37 -25.48
N GLY A 39 27.13 -8.19 -24.21
CA GLY A 39 28.50 -7.93 -23.79
C GLY A 39 29.07 -6.72 -24.52
N ASN A 40 30.31 -6.87 -25.00
CA ASN A 40 31.06 -5.84 -25.70
C ASN A 40 30.95 -5.96 -27.24
N LYS A 41 29.91 -6.63 -27.77
CA LYS A 41 29.78 -6.88 -29.21
C LYS A 41 29.58 -5.60 -30.03
N TYR A 42 28.93 -4.58 -29.46
CA TYR A 42 28.61 -3.32 -30.12
C TYR A 42 29.04 -2.14 -29.23
N ALA A 43 29.63 -1.13 -29.85
CA ALA A 43 29.98 0.14 -29.21
C ALA A 43 29.08 1.31 -29.67
N LEU A 44 28.32 1.13 -30.76
CA LEU A 44 27.38 2.11 -31.30
C LEU A 44 25.95 1.67 -30.97
N TRP A 45 25.20 2.53 -30.27
CA TRP A 45 23.87 2.22 -29.77
C TRP A 45 22.84 3.26 -30.25
N PRO A 46 21.65 2.81 -30.69
CA PRO A 46 20.60 3.72 -31.13
C PRO A 46 20.00 4.46 -29.94
N THR A 47 19.48 5.66 -30.19
CA THR A 47 18.64 6.38 -29.23
C THR A 47 17.22 5.84 -29.27
N TYR A 48 16.44 6.15 -28.22
CA TYR A 48 15.02 5.81 -28.18
C TYR A 48 14.25 6.32 -29.42
N ASP A 49 14.52 7.57 -29.83
CA ASP A 49 13.83 8.19 -30.96
C ASP A 49 14.08 7.49 -32.29
N PHE A 50 15.22 6.81 -32.46
CA PHE A 50 15.51 6.02 -33.66
C PHE A 50 15.01 4.59 -33.56
N ALA A 51 15.26 3.92 -32.43
CA ALA A 51 14.94 2.51 -32.27
C ALA A 51 13.43 2.27 -32.18
N ALA A 52 12.71 3.05 -31.36
CA ALA A 52 11.31 2.77 -31.04
C ALA A 52 10.38 2.77 -32.27
N PRO A 53 10.43 3.74 -33.21
CA PRO A 53 9.60 3.70 -34.42
C PRO A 53 9.88 2.47 -35.28
N ILE A 54 11.17 2.16 -35.49
CA ILE A 54 11.58 1.03 -36.33
C ILE A 54 11.12 -0.29 -35.71
N GLU A 55 11.32 -0.46 -34.40
CA GLU A 55 10.86 -1.65 -33.66
C GLU A 55 9.34 -1.81 -33.75
N ASP A 56 8.57 -0.75 -33.47
CA ASP A 56 7.10 -0.78 -33.60
C ASP A 56 6.66 -1.22 -35.01
N SER A 57 7.31 -0.69 -36.04
CA SER A 57 6.98 -1.00 -37.43
C SER A 57 7.33 -2.45 -37.81
N LEU A 58 8.54 -2.90 -37.48
CA LEU A 58 9.02 -4.23 -37.81
C LEU A 58 8.29 -5.34 -37.03
N ASP A 59 7.89 -5.07 -35.79
CA ASP A 59 7.09 -5.98 -34.98
C ASP A 59 5.60 -5.99 -35.37
N GLY A 60 5.19 -5.16 -36.33
CA GLY A 60 3.82 -5.10 -36.83
C GLY A 60 2.82 -4.45 -35.85
N VAL A 61 3.29 -3.54 -34.99
CA VAL A 61 2.43 -2.77 -34.10
C VAL A 61 1.42 -1.98 -34.94
N THR A 62 0.14 -2.03 -34.57
CA THR A 62 -0.92 -1.28 -35.26
C THR A 62 -1.30 0.00 -34.54
N HIS A 63 -1.23 -0.02 -33.20
CA HIS A 63 -1.55 1.10 -32.33
C HIS A 63 -0.49 1.16 -31.22
N ALA A 64 0.41 2.14 -31.28
CA ALA A 64 1.43 2.33 -30.26
C ALA A 64 0.91 3.31 -29.20
N PHE A 65 0.68 2.80 -28.00
CA PHE A 65 0.21 3.58 -26.85
C PHE A 65 1.40 4.15 -26.08
N ARG A 66 1.44 5.47 -25.89
CA ARG A 66 2.54 6.14 -25.18
C ARG A 66 2.06 7.30 -24.31
N THR A 67 2.86 7.68 -23.32
CA THR A 67 2.52 8.83 -22.49
C THR A 67 2.65 10.14 -23.27
N LYS A 68 1.83 11.13 -22.92
CA LYS A 68 1.82 12.47 -23.53
C LYS A 68 3.18 13.19 -23.47
N GLU A 69 4.06 12.80 -22.55
CA GLU A 69 5.44 13.31 -22.45
C GLU A 69 6.24 13.19 -23.76
N TYR A 70 5.82 12.30 -24.67
CA TYR A 70 6.48 12.09 -25.95
C TYR A 70 5.88 12.91 -27.11
N GLU A 71 4.77 13.63 -26.93
CA GLU A 71 3.97 14.27 -28.00
C GLU A 71 4.80 15.01 -29.06
N LEU A 72 5.76 15.84 -28.63
CA LEU A 72 6.65 16.57 -29.54
C LEU A 72 7.47 15.66 -30.48
N ARG A 73 7.72 14.40 -30.10
CA ARG A 73 8.49 13.42 -30.87
C ARG A 73 7.66 12.69 -31.93
N ASN A 74 6.35 12.91 -32.01
CA ASN A 74 5.47 12.29 -33.02
C ASN A 74 5.95 12.59 -34.44
N GLU A 75 6.34 13.84 -34.69
CA GLU A 75 6.80 14.29 -36.02
C GLU A 75 8.05 13.52 -36.45
N LEU A 76 9.06 13.45 -35.57
CA LEU A 76 10.29 12.71 -35.81
C LEU A 76 10.02 11.20 -36.01
N TYR A 77 9.14 10.63 -35.19
CA TYR A 77 8.74 9.22 -35.29
C TYR A 77 8.23 8.88 -36.69
N PHE A 78 7.31 9.67 -37.24
CA PHE A 78 6.77 9.43 -38.58
C PHE A 78 7.72 9.80 -39.71
N ALA A 79 8.60 10.78 -39.49
CA ALA A 79 9.62 11.15 -40.46
C ALA A 79 10.60 9.99 -40.69
N ILE A 80 11.14 9.41 -39.60
CA ILE A 80 12.02 8.23 -39.65
C ILE A 80 11.34 7.06 -40.37
N LEU A 81 10.08 6.78 -40.07
CA LEU A 81 9.35 5.70 -40.75
C LEU A 81 9.13 5.97 -42.24
N SER A 82 8.92 7.23 -42.62
CA SER A 82 8.76 7.62 -44.02
C SER A 82 10.06 7.44 -44.80
N ASP A 83 11.17 7.92 -44.24
CA ASP A 83 12.49 7.86 -44.87
C ASP A 83 12.99 6.43 -45.08
N LEU A 84 12.56 5.51 -44.21
CA LEU A 84 12.89 4.09 -44.28
C LEU A 84 11.85 3.25 -45.05
N ASP A 85 10.80 3.87 -45.58
CA ASP A 85 9.66 3.19 -46.25
C ASP A 85 9.04 2.07 -45.39
N LEU A 86 8.85 2.38 -44.10
CA LEU A 86 8.34 1.47 -43.09
C LEU A 86 6.86 1.71 -42.78
N HIS A 87 6.18 0.66 -42.29
CA HIS A 87 4.78 0.74 -41.85
C HIS A 87 4.62 1.76 -40.71
N LYS A 88 3.53 2.53 -40.74
CA LYS A 88 3.22 3.59 -39.76
C LYS A 88 2.08 3.15 -38.84
N PRO A 89 2.36 2.77 -37.57
CA PRO A 89 1.31 2.54 -36.59
C PRO A 89 0.54 3.82 -36.28
N LYS A 90 -0.66 3.67 -35.74
CA LYS A 90 -1.39 4.79 -35.12
C LYS A 90 -0.81 5.07 -33.74
N LEU A 91 -0.42 6.31 -33.49
CA LEU A 91 0.01 6.73 -32.15
C LEU A 91 -1.20 7.12 -31.31
N ILE A 92 -1.29 6.56 -30.09
CA ILE A 92 -2.33 6.90 -29.12
C ILE A 92 -1.64 7.40 -27.86
N GLU A 93 -2.00 8.61 -27.45
CA GLU A 93 -1.37 9.29 -26.33
C GLU A 93 -2.29 9.35 -25.13
N PHE A 94 -1.68 9.24 -23.95
CA PHE A 94 -2.41 9.29 -22.68
C PHE A 94 -1.58 9.92 -21.57
N SER A 95 -2.24 10.50 -20.58
CA SER A 95 -1.57 11.07 -19.43
C SER A 95 -0.96 9.98 -18.56
N ARG A 96 0.17 10.31 -17.94
CA ARG A 96 0.81 9.42 -17.00
C ARG A 96 0.02 9.38 -15.70
N LEU A 97 -0.17 8.20 -15.14
CA LEU A 97 -0.71 8.02 -13.79
C LEU A 97 0.32 8.45 -12.74
N GLU A 98 -0.08 9.34 -11.86
CA GLU A 98 0.63 9.67 -10.62
C GLU A 98 -0.27 9.39 -9.40
N PHE A 99 0.33 9.31 -8.22
CA PHE A 99 -0.41 9.27 -6.96
C PHE A 99 -0.12 10.51 -6.14
N GLU A 100 -1.14 11.03 -5.46
CA GLU A 100 -0.96 12.12 -4.51
C GLU A 100 0.02 11.69 -3.40
N GLY A 101 1.09 12.47 -3.20
CA GLY A 101 2.08 12.23 -2.15
C GLY A 101 2.95 10.97 -2.30
N ILE A 102 2.77 10.18 -3.36
CA ILE A 102 3.52 8.93 -3.58
C ILE A 102 4.19 9.00 -4.97
N PRO A 103 5.50 9.29 -5.05
CA PRO A 103 6.17 9.42 -6.33
C PRO A 103 6.25 8.08 -7.07
N VAL A 104 5.99 8.13 -8.38
CA VAL A 104 6.27 7.03 -9.32
C VAL A 104 7.63 7.21 -10.03
N SER A 105 8.25 8.39 -9.89
CA SER A 105 9.50 8.72 -10.57
C SER A 105 10.69 8.07 -9.88
N LYS A 106 11.47 7.29 -10.65
CA LYS A 106 12.74 6.70 -10.21
C LYS A 106 13.71 7.76 -9.67
N ARG A 107 13.72 8.96 -10.25
CA ARG A 107 14.57 10.08 -9.77
C ARG A 107 14.22 10.52 -8.34
N LYS A 108 12.96 10.39 -7.92
CA LYS A 108 12.53 10.69 -6.55
C LYS A 108 12.72 9.50 -5.61
N ILE A 109 12.53 8.26 -6.08
CA ILE A 109 12.61 7.06 -5.25
C ILE A 109 14.05 6.59 -5.02
N THR A 110 14.90 6.59 -6.05
CA THR A 110 16.28 6.08 -5.96
C THR A 110 17.08 6.73 -4.83
N PRO A 111 17.07 8.07 -4.65
CA PRO A 111 17.78 8.69 -3.54
C PRO A 111 17.26 8.26 -2.15
N LEU A 112 15.97 7.94 -2.02
CA LEU A 112 15.40 7.44 -0.76
C LEU A 112 15.90 6.03 -0.44
N ILE A 113 16.10 5.21 -1.47
CA ILE A 113 16.67 3.86 -1.31
C ILE A 113 18.17 3.95 -0.98
N GLU A 114 18.92 4.78 -1.72
CA GLU A 114 20.36 4.96 -1.50
C GLU A 114 20.67 5.52 -0.11
N LYS A 115 19.81 6.39 0.43
CA LYS A 115 19.90 6.92 1.80
C LYS A 115 19.40 5.94 2.87
N GLY A 116 18.90 4.77 2.50
CA GLY A 116 18.37 3.77 3.43
C GLY A 116 17.03 4.12 4.09
N ILE A 117 16.38 5.21 3.66
CA ILE A 117 15.05 5.64 4.13
C ILE A 117 13.99 4.61 3.73
N ILE A 118 14.10 4.15 2.49
CA ILE A 118 13.31 3.06 1.93
C ILE A 118 14.24 1.87 1.80
N GLN A 119 13.88 0.73 2.41
CA GLN A 119 14.80 -0.39 2.46
C GLN A 119 15.05 -0.99 1.06
N ARG A 120 13.98 -1.15 0.26
CA ARG A 120 14.00 -1.88 -1.01
C ARG A 120 12.85 -1.44 -1.93
N TRP A 121 12.88 -1.89 -3.18
CA TRP A 121 11.82 -1.60 -4.17
C TRP A 121 10.46 -2.26 -3.89
N ASP A 122 10.41 -3.23 -2.98
CA ASP A 122 9.18 -3.91 -2.53
C ASP A 122 8.62 -3.33 -1.23
N ASP A 123 9.11 -2.16 -0.81
CA ASP A 123 8.61 -1.46 0.36
C ASP A 123 7.12 -1.06 0.17
N PRO A 124 6.25 -1.32 1.16
CA PRO A 124 4.81 -1.08 1.04
C PRO A 124 4.41 0.41 0.96
N ARG A 125 5.34 1.33 1.19
CA ARG A 125 5.16 2.77 0.94
C ARG A 125 5.25 3.14 -0.54
N LEU A 126 5.86 2.27 -1.36
CA LEU A 126 6.07 2.54 -2.78
C LEU A 126 4.89 2.07 -3.64
N PRO A 127 4.61 2.77 -4.76
CA PRO A 127 3.57 2.38 -5.71
C PRO A 127 4.09 1.33 -6.71
N THR A 128 5.18 0.62 -6.40
CA THR A 128 5.67 -0.48 -7.22
C THR A 128 4.72 -1.67 -7.11
N LEU A 129 4.61 -2.49 -8.15
CA LEU A 129 3.75 -3.69 -8.07
C LEU A 129 4.16 -4.62 -6.92
N MET A 130 5.45 -4.70 -6.60
CA MET A 130 5.95 -5.47 -5.45
C MET A 130 5.55 -4.82 -4.12
N GLY A 131 5.68 -3.50 -3.99
CA GLY A 131 5.26 -2.75 -2.80
C GLY A 131 3.75 -2.86 -2.55
N LEU A 132 2.94 -2.70 -3.60
CA LEU A 132 1.49 -2.89 -3.55
C LEU A 132 1.12 -4.33 -3.16
N LYS A 133 1.81 -5.33 -3.73
CA LYS A 133 1.62 -6.74 -3.36
C LYS A 133 1.98 -7.00 -1.90
N ARG A 134 3.08 -6.44 -1.40
CA ARG A 134 3.49 -6.55 0.02
C ARG A 134 2.51 -5.85 0.95
N ARG A 135 1.99 -4.68 0.56
CA ARG A 135 0.93 -3.95 1.28
C ARG A 135 -0.40 -4.71 1.37
N GLY A 136 -0.64 -5.66 0.46
CA GLY A 136 -1.89 -6.46 0.41
C GLY A 136 -2.91 -5.97 -0.61
N ILE A 137 -2.48 -5.13 -1.57
CA ILE A 137 -3.32 -4.71 -2.69
C ILE A 137 -3.45 -5.85 -3.71
N GLN A 138 -4.69 -6.20 -4.05
CA GLN A 138 -5.01 -7.25 -4.99
C GLN A 138 -4.79 -6.79 -6.44
N PRO A 139 -4.29 -7.66 -7.34
CA PRO A 139 -4.15 -7.33 -8.76
C PRO A 139 -5.47 -6.90 -9.41
N GLU A 140 -6.60 -7.48 -8.97
CA GLU A 140 -7.92 -7.09 -9.44
C GLU A 140 -8.31 -5.67 -9.01
N ALA A 141 -7.91 -5.24 -7.81
CA ALA A 141 -8.13 -3.87 -7.34
C ALA A 141 -7.36 -2.86 -8.21
N ILE A 142 -6.11 -3.18 -8.55
CA ILE A 142 -5.27 -2.35 -9.44
C ILE A 142 -5.93 -2.24 -10.82
N ARG A 143 -6.43 -3.35 -11.39
CA ARG A 143 -7.14 -3.33 -12.67
C ARG A 143 -8.40 -2.46 -12.62
N LYS A 144 -9.27 -2.66 -11.61
CA LYS A 144 -10.49 -1.86 -11.44
C LYS A 144 -10.19 -0.37 -11.28
N PHE A 145 -9.16 -0.05 -10.51
CA PHE A 145 -8.68 1.32 -10.32
C PHE A 145 -8.21 1.95 -11.64
N VAL A 146 -7.31 1.30 -12.38
CA VAL A 146 -6.79 1.81 -13.66
C VAL A 146 -7.93 1.99 -14.67
N LEU A 147 -8.86 1.03 -14.76
CA LEU A 147 -10.03 1.15 -15.64
C LEU A 147 -10.97 2.29 -15.24
N SER A 148 -11.08 2.61 -13.95
CA SER A 148 -11.93 3.71 -13.48
C SER A 148 -11.42 5.10 -13.88
N LEU A 149 -10.11 5.25 -14.14
CA LEU A 149 -9.51 6.52 -14.55
C LEU A 149 -9.69 6.81 -16.05
N SER A 150 -9.96 5.78 -16.86
CA SER A 150 -9.99 5.86 -18.33
C SER A 150 -8.67 6.33 -18.94
N ILE A 151 -8.60 6.31 -20.29
CA ILE A 151 -7.45 6.81 -21.05
C ILE A 151 -7.77 8.24 -21.47
N THR A 152 -7.11 9.23 -20.86
CA THR A 152 -7.32 10.65 -21.15
C THR A 152 -5.99 11.37 -21.31
N LEU A 153 -5.99 12.57 -21.89
CA LEU A 153 -4.80 13.42 -22.00
C LEU A 153 -4.58 14.31 -20.76
N SER A 154 -5.55 14.35 -19.85
CA SER A 154 -5.51 15.16 -18.63
C SER A 154 -4.73 14.45 -17.55
N GLU A 155 -3.75 15.13 -16.96
CA GLU A 155 -3.01 14.59 -15.82
C GLU A 155 -3.91 14.48 -14.58
N THR A 156 -3.84 13.34 -13.91
CA THR A 156 -4.60 13.08 -12.69
C THR A 156 -3.66 12.55 -11.61
N LYS A 157 -3.87 12.99 -10.37
CA LYS A 157 -3.14 12.50 -9.19
C LYS A 157 -4.13 11.95 -8.16
N PRO A 158 -4.78 10.81 -8.43
CA PRO A 158 -5.69 10.19 -7.48
C PRO A 158 -4.99 9.91 -6.14
N SER A 159 -5.76 10.01 -5.05
CA SER A 159 -5.32 9.56 -3.74
C SER A 159 -5.28 8.03 -3.70
N MET A 160 -4.44 7.48 -2.82
CA MET A 160 -4.33 6.03 -2.61
C MET A 160 -5.66 5.41 -2.15
N GLU A 161 -6.50 6.18 -1.46
CA GLU A 161 -7.80 5.76 -0.94
C GLU A 161 -8.75 5.26 -2.04
N VAL A 162 -8.64 5.80 -3.26
CA VAL A 162 -9.45 5.34 -4.40
C VAL A 162 -9.11 3.88 -4.74
N LEU A 163 -7.83 3.55 -4.86
CA LEU A 163 -7.36 2.17 -5.08
C LEU A 163 -7.75 1.27 -3.90
N GLU A 164 -7.60 1.76 -2.68
CA GLU A 164 -7.96 1.04 -1.46
C GLU A 164 -9.45 0.71 -1.40
N SER A 165 -10.33 1.59 -1.90
CA SER A 165 -11.77 1.36 -1.94
C SER A 165 -12.15 0.15 -2.81
N PHE A 166 -11.47 -0.02 -3.95
CA PHE A 166 -11.63 -1.21 -4.80
C PHE A 166 -11.10 -2.45 -4.09
N ASN A 167 -9.96 -2.33 -3.41
CA ASN A 167 -9.34 -3.44 -2.69
C ASN A 167 -10.22 -3.92 -1.53
N ARG A 168 -10.87 -3.00 -0.79
CA ARG A 168 -11.80 -3.30 0.31
C ARG A 168 -12.94 -4.19 -0.14
N LYS A 169 -13.58 -3.85 -1.27
CA LYS A 169 -14.69 -4.63 -1.84
C LYS A 169 -14.28 -6.06 -2.20
N ILE A 170 -13.02 -6.25 -2.58
CA ILE A 170 -12.47 -7.56 -2.91
C ILE A 170 -12.15 -8.35 -1.63
N LEU A 171 -11.51 -7.71 -0.64
CA LEU A 171 -11.01 -8.38 0.56
C LEU A 171 -12.08 -8.66 1.62
N ASP A 172 -13.11 -7.82 1.73
CA ASP A 172 -14.16 -7.98 2.74
C ASP A 172 -14.80 -9.38 2.75
N PRO A 173 -15.25 -9.96 1.61
CA PRO A 173 -15.87 -11.29 1.62
C PRO A 173 -14.88 -12.46 1.80
N GLN A 174 -13.57 -12.23 1.96
CA GLN A 174 -12.58 -13.31 2.04
C GLN A 174 -11.63 -13.22 3.23
N SER A 175 -11.67 -12.14 4.00
CA SER A 175 -10.73 -11.92 5.11
C SER A 175 -11.27 -12.42 6.44
N MET A 176 -10.48 -13.17 7.21
CA MET A 176 -10.86 -13.50 8.59
C MET A 176 -10.86 -12.24 9.47
N ARG A 177 -11.82 -12.12 10.39
CA ARG A 177 -11.92 -11.03 11.37
C ARG A 177 -11.23 -11.44 12.66
N LEU A 178 -10.18 -10.71 13.04
CA LEU A 178 -9.47 -10.88 14.30
C LEU A 178 -9.50 -9.57 15.10
N PHE A 179 -9.14 -9.63 16.37
CA PHE A 179 -8.97 -8.48 17.22
C PHE A 179 -7.50 -8.08 17.33
N PHE A 180 -7.30 -6.77 17.26
CA PHE A 180 -6.05 -6.10 17.57
C PHE A 180 -6.40 -4.86 18.39
N VAL A 181 -5.64 -4.65 19.45
CA VAL A 181 -5.78 -3.57 20.41
C VAL A 181 -4.47 -2.81 20.40
N ARG A 182 -4.49 -1.64 19.74
CA ARG A 182 -3.40 -0.67 19.76
C ARG A 182 -3.38 0.06 21.10
N ASP A 183 -2.18 0.32 21.62
CA ASP A 183 -1.96 1.01 22.89
C ASP A 183 -2.87 0.43 24.01
N PRO A 184 -2.61 -0.81 24.43
CA PRO A 184 -3.54 -1.57 25.26
C PRO A 184 -3.73 -0.96 26.66
N VAL A 185 -4.98 -0.85 27.07
CA VAL A 185 -5.40 -0.48 28.43
C VAL A 185 -6.05 -1.69 29.09
N GLU A 186 -5.63 -2.00 30.31
CA GLU A 186 -6.11 -3.18 31.04
C GLU A 186 -7.53 -2.94 31.59
N LEU A 187 -8.43 -3.91 31.35
CA LEU A 187 -9.81 -3.89 31.81
C LEU A 187 -10.13 -5.19 32.55
N HIS A 188 -10.54 -5.05 33.82
CA HIS A 188 -10.85 -6.11 34.75
C HIS A 188 -12.35 -6.30 34.84
N ILE A 189 -12.83 -7.47 34.45
CA ILE A 189 -14.25 -7.81 34.45
C ILE A 189 -14.56 -8.69 35.67
N ASP A 190 -15.45 -8.21 36.53
CA ASP A 190 -15.97 -9.03 37.61
C ASP A 190 -16.85 -10.18 37.08
N LYS A 191 -16.84 -11.32 37.80
CA LYS A 191 -17.78 -12.44 37.54
C LYS A 191 -17.84 -12.88 36.07
N LEU A 192 -16.70 -12.91 35.38
CA LEU A 192 -16.57 -13.54 34.06
C LEU A 192 -16.31 -15.04 34.24
N ASP A 193 -17.38 -15.82 34.41
CA ASP A 193 -17.33 -17.27 34.62
C ASP A 193 -17.30 -18.02 33.28
N LEU A 194 -16.31 -17.72 32.44
CA LEU A 194 -16.07 -18.35 31.15
C LEU A 194 -14.56 -18.62 30.98
N ASP A 195 -14.20 -19.81 30.48
CA ASP A 195 -12.81 -20.14 30.15
C ASP A 195 -12.47 -19.84 28.68
N PHE A 196 -13.47 -19.88 27.80
CA PHE A 196 -13.33 -19.60 26.37
C PHE A 196 -14.62 -19.05 25.77
N VAL A 197 -14.51 -18.45 24.59
CA VAL A 197 -15.62 -18.00 23.76
C VAL A 197 -15.42 -18.41 22.31
N GLU A 198 -16.49 -18.79 21.63
CA GLU A 198 -16.46 -19.05 20.19
C GLU A 198 -16.85 -17.80 19.41
N ILE A 199 -15.95 -17.31 18.56
CA ILE A 199 -16.13 -16.11 17.76
C ILE A 199 -16.21 -16.48 16.29
N LYS A 200 -17.20 -15.97 15.56
CA LYS A 200 -17.29 -16.16 14.11
C LYS A 200 -16.08 -15.51 13.41
N ASN A 201 -15.53 -16.20 12.42
CA ASN A 201 -14.40 -15.68 11.63
C ASN A 201 -14.83 -14.59 10.65
N HIS A 202 -16.12 -14.48 10.34
CA HIS A 202 -16.69 -13.42 9.51
C HIS A 202 -18.11 -13.09 10.02
N PRO A 203 -18.53 -11.81 10.05
CA PRO A 203 -19.87 -11.43 10.51
C PRO A 203 -21.03 -12.03 9.70
N THR A 204 -20.90 -12.14 8.37
CA THR A 204 -21.99 -12.53 7.46
C THR A 204 -21.70 -13.80 6.65
N LEU A 205 -20.44 -14.18 6.45
CA LEU A 205 -20.09 -15.38 5.67
C LEU A 205 -19.72 -16.55 6.59
N GLU A 206 -20.03 -17.76 6.14
CA GLU A 206 -19.72 -18.99 6.86
C GLU A 206 -18.24 -19.37 6.68
N MET A 207 -17.35 -18.65 7.39
CA MET A 207 -15.90 -18.92 7.45
C MET A 207 -15.50 -19.72 8.70
N GLY A 208 -16.47 -20.42 9.31
CA GLY A 208 -16.31 -21.11 10.58
C GLY A 208 -16.17 -20.15 11.77
N LYS A 209 -15.73 -20.72 12.89
CA LYS A 209 -15.48 -20.01 14.14
C LYS A 209 -14.06 -20.27 14.62
N ARG A 210 -13.60 -19.43 15.54
CA ARG A 210 -12.38 -19.64 16.32
C ARG A 210 -12.73 -19.62 17.81
N THR A 211 -11.99 -20.39 18.59
CA THR A 211 -12.08 -20.37 20.05
C THR A 211 -11.04 -19.41 20.59
N VAL A 212 -11.46 -18.44 21.39
CA VAL A 212 -10.58 -17.50 22.10
C VAL A 212 -10.62 -17.84 23.58
N GLN A 213 -9.47 -18.10 24.19
CA GLN A 213 -9.39 -18.30 25.64
C GLN A 213 -9.62 -16.95 26.33
N VAL A 214 -10.44 -16.95 27.38
CA VAL A 214 -10.76 -15.73 28.13
C VAL A 214 -10.44 -15.89 29.60
N GLU A 215 -10.24 -14.74 30.24
CA GLU A 215 -10.07 -14.60 31.68
C GLU A 215 -10.63 -13.23 32.10
N LYS A 216 -10.62 -12.95 33.42
CA LYS A 216 -11.16 -11.70 33.97
C LYS A 216 -10.42 -10.45 33.49
N ILE A 217 -9.20 -10.59 32.99
CA ILE A 217 -8.39 -9.49 32.48
C ILE A 217 -8.37 -9.54 30.95
N ILE A 218 -8.80 -8.42 30.35
CA ILE A 218 -8.73 -8.18 28.91
C ILE A 218 -8.06 -6.83 28.65
N TYR A 219 -7.73 -6.59 27.39
CA TYR A 219 -7.19 -5.32 26.92
C TYR A 219 -8.15 -4.68 25.92
N ILE A 220 -8.30 -3.36 26.02
CA ILE A 220 -9.04 -2.53 25.06
C ILE A 220 -8.12 -1.40 24.55
N SER A 221 -8.51 -0.76 23.45
CA SER A 221 -7.69 0.33 22.90
C SER A 221 -7.71 1.56 23.81
N ASN A 222 -6.58 2.26 23.93
CA ASN A 222 -6.53 3.52 24.68
C ASN A 222 -7.55 4.56 24.14
N ASP A 223 -7.77 4.59 22.83
CA ASP A 223 -8.75 5.48 22.20
C ASP A 223 -10.19 5.20 22.66
N ASP A 224 -10.53 3.94 22.94
CA ASP A 224 -11.81 3.57 23.52
C ASP A 224 -11.81 3.88 25.03
N ALA A 225 -10.75 3.51 25.76
CA ALA A 225 -10.61 3.73 27.19
C ALA A 225 -10.74 5.21 27.61
N LEU A 226 -10.20 6.14 26.81
CA LEU A 226 -10.31 7.59 27.05
C LEU A 226 -11.74 8.12 26.91
N LYS A 227 -12.62 7.42 26.20
CA LYS A 227 -14.02 7.83 25.98
C LYS A 227 -14.95 7.30 27.07
N LEU A 228 -14.54 6.26 27.77
CA LEU A 228 -15.35 5.60 28.80
C LEU A 228 -15.54 6.48 30.04
N LYS A 229 -16.71 6.36 30.65
CA LYS A 229 -17.05 7.01 31.91
C LYS A 229 -17.59 6.00 32.91
N VAL A 230 -17.37 6.25 34.20
CA VAL A 230 -17.98 5.45 35.28
C VAL A 230 -19.51 5.51 35.18
N GLY A 231 -20.15 4.36 35.34
CA GLY A 231 -21.59 4.15 35.15
C GLY A 231 -22.02 3.91 33.69
N GLU A 232 -21.11 4.03 32.72
CA GLU A 232 -21.42 3.76 31.32
C GLU A 232 -21.48 2.25 31.05
N SER A 233 -22.38 1.83 30.17
CA SER A 233 -22.46 0.45 29.68
C SER A 233 -21.79 0.33 28.30
N VAL A 234 -21.04 -0.74 28.09
CA VAL A 234 -20.30 -1.04 26.85
C VAL A 234 -20.48 -2.50 26.47
N ARG A 235 -20.54 -2.80 25.17
CA ARG A 235 -20.55 -4.18 24.65
C ARG A 235 -19.15 -4.56 24.21
N LEU A 236 -18.58 -5.56 24.87
CA LEU A 236 -17.41 -6.28 24.38
C LEU A 236 -17.86 -7.21 23.25
N MET A 237 -17.35 -6.99 22.05
CA MET A 237 -17.80 -7.73 20.85
C MET A 237 -17.67 -9.24 21.07
N GLU A 238 -18.74 -9.98 20.79
CA GLU A 238 -18.80 -11.45 20.93
C GLU A 238 -18.53 -12.01 22.35
N LEU A 239 -18.41 -11.16 23.39
CA LEU A 239 -18.20 -11.58 24.79
C LEU A 239 -19.41 -11.22 25.67
N CYS A 240 -19.38 -10.09 26.38
CA CYS A 240 -20.42 -9.67 27.31
C CYS A 240 -20.70 -8.15 27.25
N ASN A 241 -21.79 -7.72 27.88
CA ASN A 241 -21.97 -6.32 28.23
C ASN A 241 -21.33 -6.07 29.61
N ILE A 242 -20.69 -4.92 29.74
CA ILE A 242 -20.07 -4.49 30.97
C ILE A 242 -20.59 -3.11 31.38
N GLU A 243 -20.62 -2.84 32.68
CA GLU A 243 -20.81 -1.52 33.27
C GLU A 243 -19.49 -1.06 33.88
N ILE A 244 -19.04 0.14 33.55
CA ILE A 244 -17.76 0.67 34.05
C ILE A 244 -17.94 1.10 35.50
N MET A 245 -17.21 0.46 36.41
CA MET A 245 -17.32 0.69 37.85
C MET A 245 -16.28 1.69 38.35
N ASN A 246 -15.05 1.59 37.83
CA ASN A 246 -13.97 2.50 38.17
C ASN A 246 -12.97 2.66 37.03
N ILE A 247 -12.28 3.80 36.99
CA ILE A 247 -11.17 4.09 36.09
C ILE A 247 -10.08 4.73 36.94
N ASP A 248 -8.98 4.00 37.14
CA ASP A 248 -7.84 4.44 37.94
C ASP A 248 -6.62 4.65 37.06
N ASP A 249 -5.85 5.71 37.32
CA ASP A 249 -4.55 5.94 36.72
C ASP A 249 -3.48 5.62 37.79
N VAL A 250 -2.79 4.49 37.63
CA VAL A 250 -1.86 3.92 38.61
C VAL A 250 -0.43 3.86 38.04
N PRO A 251 0.63 3.96 38.87
CA PRO A 251 1.99 3.76 38.37
C PRO A 251 2.26 2.29 38.02
N ASP A 252 2.93 2.04 36.90
CA ASP A 252 3.47 0.75 36.54
C ASP A 252 4.77 0.42 37.31
N GLU A 253 5.34 -0.76 37.07
CA GLU A 253 6.59 -1.21 37.71
C GLU A 253 7.80 -0.29 37.45
N LYS A 254 7.74 0.56 36.42
CA LYS A 254 8.79 1.50 36.01
C LYS A 254 8.44 2.95 36.38
N GLY A 255 7.33 3.17 37.09
CA GLY A 255 6.86 4.48 37.52
C GLY A 255 6.11 5.29 36.46
N ALA A 256 5.80 4.72 35.29
CA ALA A 256 4.94 5.35 34.29
C ALA A 256 3.46 5.16 34.65
N THR A 257 2.66 6.22 34.54
CA THR A 257 1.21 6.13 34.80
C THR A 257 0.52 5.30 33.72
N ILE A 258 -0.18 4.24 34.14
CA ILE A 258 -1.04 3.40 33.31
C ILE A 258 -2.49 3.50 33.77
N ARG A 259 -3.42 3.39 32.82
CA ARG A 259 -4.85 3.35 33.10
C ARG A 259 -5.29 1.91 33.34
N VAL A 260 -6.12 1.69 34.36
CA VAL A 260 -6.77 0.42 34.66
C VAL A 260 -8.25 0.65 34.86
N ILE A 261 -9.07 -0.20 34.23
CA ILE A 261 -10.52 -0.07 34.25
C ILE A 261 -11.12 -1.28 34.98
N ALA A 262 -11.94 -1.03 35.99
CA ALA A 262 -12.74 -2.06 36.63
C ALA A 262 -14.16 -2.01 36.08
N ALA A 263 -14.70 -3.15 35.67
CA ALA A 263 -16.02 -3.25 35.08
C ALA A 263 -16.79 -4.45 35.64
N LYS A 264 -18.11 -4.29 35.71
CA LYS A 264 -19.03 -5.34 36.16
C LYS A 264 -19.67 -6.03 34.97
N ASN A 265 -19.70 -7.35 34.96
CA ASN A 265 -20.44 -8.10 33.93
C ASN A 265 -21.95 -7.98 34.17
N ILE A 266 -22.67 -7.40 33.20
CA ILE A 266 -24.13 -7.20 33.25
C ILE A 266 -24.88 -8.12 32.28
N GLY A 267 -24.21 -9.15 31.75
CA GLY A 267 -24.78 -10.20 30.93
C GLY A 267 -24.81 -9.90 29.43
N ASN A 268 -25.68 -10.60 28.68
CA ASN A 268 -25.68 -10.63 27.21
C ASN A 268 -26.93 -10.02 26.56
N LYS A 269 -27.74 -9.27 27.30
CA LYS A 269 -28.95 -8.66 26.73
C LYS A 269 -28.58 -7.74 25.57
N VAL A 270 -29.17 -7.98 24.40
CA VAL A 270 -28.91 -7.17 23.20
C VAL A 270 -29.45 -5.76 23.44
N SER A 271 -28.54 -4.79 23.54
CA SER A 271 -28.88 -3.36 23.53
C SER A 271 -28.32 -2.72 22.27
N HIS A 272 -29.20 -2.14 21.45
CA HIS A 272 -28.82 -1.52 20.18
C HIS A 272 -28.18 -0.13 20.36
N SER A 273 -28.28 0.46 21.56
CA SER A 273 -27.81 1.81 21.88
C SER A 273 -26.44 1.86 22.56
N VAL A 274 -25.76 0.72 22.72
CA VAL A 274 -24.51 0.62 23.49
C VAL A 274 -23.30 0.56 22.57
N GLN A 275 -22.24 1.31 22.89
CA GLN A 275 -20.98 1.30 22.16
C GLN A 275 -20.39 -0.13 22.13
N LYS A 276 -19.99 -0.59 20.95
CA LYS A 276 -19.33 -1.89 20.74
C LYS A 276 -17.83 -1.69 20.56
N ILE A 277 -17.02 -2.39 21.35
CA ILE A 277 -15.57 -2.32 21.26
C ILE A 277 -14.94 -3.71 21.11
N GLN A 278 -13.87 -3.78 20.32
CA GLN A 278 -13.01 -4.95 20.25
C GLN A 278 -12.09 -5.01 21.47
N TRP A 279 -11.61 -6.21 21.78
CA TRP A 279 -10.79 -6.50 22.95
C TRP A 279 -9.85 -7.67 22.64
N VAL A 280 -8.84 -7.88 23.47
CA VAL A 280 -7.96 -9.06 23.42
C VAL A 280 -7.83 -9.62 24.83
N SER A 281 -7.96 -10.94 25.03
CA SER A 281 -7.77 -11.53 26.36
C SER A 281 -6.32 -11.59 26.74
N LYS A 282 -5.99 -11.32 28.01
CA LYS A 282 -4.64 -11.52 28.54
C LYS A 282 -4.16 -12.97 28.36
N LYS A 283 -5.05 -13.96 28.54
CA LYS A 283 -4.78 -15.40 28.39
C LYS A 283 -4.50 -15.84 26.95
N ASP A 284 -4.97 -15.06 25.97
CA ASP A 284 -4.92 -15.39 24.53
C ASP A 284 -4.41 -14.19 23.71
N SER A 285 -3.34 -13.56 24.20
CA SER A 285 -2.72 -12.41 23.57
C SER A 285 -1.30 -12.68 23.13
N MET A 286 -0.83 -11.88 22.18
CA MET A 286 0.58 -11.74 21.87
C MET A 286 0.89 -10.29 21.49
N ASP A 287 2.13 -9.87 21.76
CA ASP A 287 2.65 -8.61 21.25
C ASP A 287 2.62 -8.61 19.74
N TYR A 288 2.05 -7.54 19.19
CA TYR A 288 1.87 -7.39 17.76
C TYR A 288 2.09 -5.95 17.32
N LYS A 289 2.63 -5.78 16.12
CA LYS A 289 2.80 -4.45 15.51
C LYS A 289 2.20 -4.40 14.12
N VAL A 290 1.60 -3.26 13.78
CA VAL A 290 1.12 -3.00 12.43
C VAL A 290 1.91 -1.86 11.81
N LEU A 291 2.55 -2.16 10.68
CA LEU A 291 3.28 -1.21 9.84
C LEU A 291 2.25 -0.49 8.97
N LYS A 292 2.11 0.82 9.13
CA LYS A 292 1.12 1.63 8.41
C LYS A 292 1.80 2.58 7.43
N PRO A 293 1.83 2.23 6.13
CA PRO A 293 2.47 3.06 5.11
C PRO A 293 1.67 4.34 4.89
N MET A 294 2.34 5.49 4.99
CA MET A 294 1.78 6.81 4.74
C MET A 294 2.41 7.42 3.48
N PRO A 295 1.80 8.46 2.86
CA PRO A 295 2.41 9.13 1.71
C PRO A 295 3.82 9.63 2.00
N LEU A 296 4.73 9.47 1.05
CA LEU A 296 6.13 9.89 1.17
C LEU A 296 6.28 11.42 1.14
N TYR A 297 5.29 12.13 0.59
CA TYR A 297 5.26 13.58 0.48
C TYR A 297 3.89 14.12 0.87
N LYS A 298 3.87 15.34 1.41
CA LYS A 298 2.66 16.16 1.61
C LYS A 298 2.83 17.42 0.74
N GLY A 299 2.15 17.45 -0.40
CA GLY A 299 2.49 18.38 -1.48
C GLY A 299 3.92 18.12 -1.97
N ASP A 300 4.77 19.14 -1.95
CA ASP A 300 6.18 19.04 -2.37
C ASP A 300 7.15 18.74 -1.22
N THR A 301 6.67 18.74 0.03
CA THR A 301 7.50 18.51 1.21
C THR A 301 7.58 17.03 1.54
N TYR A 302 8.79 16.52 1.78
CA TYR A 302 9.01 15.14 2.22
C TYR A 302 8.38 14.89 3.60
N ASN A 303 7.66 13.78 3.74
CA ASN A 303 7.02 13.38 4.99
C ASN A 303 7.96 12.49 5.79
N GLU A 304 8.51 12.97 6.91
CA GLU A 304 9.35 12.16 7.79
C GLU A 304 8.56 11.04 8.50
N ASN A 305 7.27 11.27 8.74
CA ASN A 305 6.34 10.30 9.34
C ASN A 305 5.62 9.50 8.25
N ASN A 306 6.38 8.96 7.29
CA ASN A 306 5.83 8.18 6.18
C ASN A 306 5.60 6.69 6.51
N LEU A 307 5.96 6.27 7.72
CA LEU A 307 5.68 4.95 8.26
C LEU A 307 5.28 5.09 9.74
N GLU A 308 4.03 4.81 10.05
CA GLU A 308 3.57 4.69 11.43
C GLU A 308 3.69 3.22 11.86
N ILE A 309 4.10 2.98 13.10
CA ILE A 309 4.18 1.63 13.68
C ILE A 309 3.26 1.60 14.89
N ASP A 310 2.07 1.05 14.70
CA ASP A 310 1.11 0.85 15.78
C ASP A 310 1.51 -0.41 16.56
N LYS A 311 1.78 -0.25 17.86
CA LYS A 311 2.13 -1.36 18.75
C LYS A 311 0.93 -1.71 19.63
N GLY A 312 0.77 -2.98 19.95
CA GLY A 312 -0.30 -3.42 20.81
C GLY A 312 -0.38 -4.93 20.95
N LEU A 313 -1.58 -5.42 21.22
CA LEU A 313 -1.85 -6.84 21.41
C LEU A 313 -2.81 -7.35 20.35
N SER A 314 -2.58 -8.56 19.86
CA SER A 314 -3.52 -9.29 18.99
C SER A 314 -3.87 -10.63 19.62
N GLU A 315 -4.98 -11.24 19.17
CA GLU A 315 -5.31 -12.63 19.48
C GLU A 315 -4.16 -13.56 19.05
N SER A 316 -3.79 -14.53 19.90
CA SER A 316 -2.61 -15.39 19.64
C SER A 316 -2.72 -16.19 18.34
N LEU A 317 -3.95 -16.44 17.85
CA LEU A 317 -4.22 -17.12 16.58
C LEU A 317 -3.47 -16.49 15.40
N VAL A 318 -3.20 -15.18 15.42
CA VAL A 318 -2.49 -14.49 14.34
C VAL A 318 -1.11 -15.11 14.06
N SER A 319 -0.41 -15.60 15.10
CA SER A 319 0.89 -16.28 14.97
C SER A 319 0.84 -17.61 14.21
N LYS A 320 -0.35 -18.23 14.14
CA LYS A 320 -0.57 -19.52 13.50
C LYS A 320 -1.01 -19.38 12.04
N LEU A 321 -1.31 -18.15 11.60
CA LEU A 321 -1.69 -17.88 10.21
C LEU A 321 -0.43 -17.80 9.33
N GLN A 322 -0.60 -18.18 8.07
CA GLN A 322 0.50 -18.15 7.10
C GLN A 322 0.91 -16.70 6.80
N ILE A 323 2.21 -16.43 6.74
CA ILE A 323 2.74 -15.15 6.26
C ILE A 323 2.16 -14.84 4.87
N GLY A 324 1.67 -13.61 4.72
CA GLY A 324 1.00 -13.12 3.53
C GLY A 324 -0.51 -13.30 3.53
N THR A 325 -1.09 -13.99 4.52
CA THR A 325 -2.54 -14.04 4.74
C THR A 325 -3.07 -12.63 5.01
N ILE A 326 -4.24 -12.33 4.45
CA ILE A 326 -4.94 -11.07 4.66
C ILE A 326 -6.06 -11.29 5.67
N ILE A 327 -6.09 -10.44 6.67
CA ILE A 327 -7.07 -10.42 7.75
C ILE A 327 -7.66 -9.03 7.89
N GLN A 328 -8.79 -8.92 8.56
CA GLN A 328 -9.34 -7.66 9.02
C GLN A 328 -9.24 -7.61 10.54
N PHE A 329 -8.47 -6.66 11.07
CA PHE A 329 -8.58 -6.32 12.47
C PHE A 329 -9.84 -5.47 12.67
N VAL A 330 -10.77 -6.00 13.45
CA VAL A 330 -12.09 -5.39 13.65
C VAL A 330 -11.96 -3.97 14.21
N ARG A 331 -12.68 -3.02 13.61
CA ARG A 331 -12.63 -1.56 13.88
C ARG A 331 -11.27 -0.88 13.61
N TYR A 332 -10.26 -1.63 13.18
CA TYR A 332 -8.93 -1.11 12.83
C TYR A 332 -8.72 -1.04 11.32
N GLY A 333 -8.84 -2.16 10.60
CA GLY A 333 -8.74 -2.23 9.14
C GLY A 333 -8.17 -3.54 8.61
N PHE A 334 -8.04 -3.64 7.29
CA PHE A 334 -7.42 -4.78 6.60
C PHE A 334 -5.90 -4.72 6.72
N CYS A 335 -5.31 -5.86 7.04
CA CYS A 335 -3.87 -6.01 7.20
C CYS A 335 -3.40 -7.30 6.53
N LYS A 336 -2.19 -7.28 5.99
CA LYS A 336 -1.52 -8.48 5.47
C LYS A 336 -0.40 -8.88 6.43
N ILE A 337 -0.41 -10.12 6.89
CA ILE A 337 0.64 -10.66 7.76
C ILE A 337 1.98 -10.58 7.04
N ASP A 338 2.93 -9.85 7.61
CA ASP A 338 4.28 -9.64 7.08
C ASP A 338 5.29 -10.55 7.80
N ASP A 339 5.04 -10.83 9.09
CA ASP A 339 5.83 -11.70 9.95
C ASP A 339 4.96 -12.25 11.10
N VAL A 340 5.50 -13.17 11.91
CA VAL A 340 4.81 -13.82 13.04
C VAL A 340 4.23 -12.82 14.04
N SER A 341 4.91 -11.69 14.27
CA SER A 341 4.48 -10.63 15.19
C SER A 341 4.16 -9.30 14.49
N SER A 342 4.00 -9.30 13.17
CA SER A 342 3.66 -8.06 12.46
C SER A 342 2.86 -8.21 11.18
N ALA A 343 2.08 -7.18 10.88
CA ALA A 343 1.35 -7.05 9.63
C ALA A 343 1.59 -5.68 8.98
N VAL A 344 1.37 -5.59 7.68
CA VAL A 344 1.27 -4.31 6.96
C VAL A 344 -0.19 -3.92 6.85
N PHE A 345 -0.52 -2.70 7.27
CA PHE A 345 -1.84 -2.10 7.06
C PHE A 345 -2.08 -1.88 5.57
N THR A 346 -3.19 -2.43 5.08
CA THR A 346 -3.58 -2.32 3.68
C THR A 346 -4.47 -1.10 3.47
N HIS A 347 -5.58 -1.03 4.22
CA HIS A 347 -6.56 0.06 4.24
C HIS A 347 -7.58 -0.17 5.36
N ARG A 348 -8.36 0.86 5.68
CA ARG A 348 -9.42 0.76 6.70
C ARG A 348 -10.62 -0.03 6.20
#